data_AF-A7STG1-F1
#
_entry.id   AF-A7STG1-F1
#
_cell.length_a   1.000
_cell.length_b   1.000
_cell.length_c   1.000
_cell.angle_alpha   90.00
_cell.angle_beta   90.00
_cell.angle_gamma   90.00
#
_symmetry.space_group_name_H-M   'P 1'
#
loop_
_entity.id
_entity.type
_entity.pdbx_description
1 polymer ?
#
loop_
_entity_poly.entity_id
_entity_poly.type
_entity_poly.pdbx_seq_one_letter_code
_entity_poly.pdbx_strand_id
1 'polypeptide(L)'
;MAKYDYVLTFTEGVSEQIKGYITDCLRRANLQILREELRGKTLISVHAQFDALLNKAEELDLEKKKTGSSEAREVTVDQFDEFAGSDNKETFFTASERSYLTKNIVEDVSYEKEKLSSFGVSLRDSGSFLTECLHSKPPVLESAYPLHDLEFKEQLWRKMKANIILCPLQEIRDYYGEGVALYFAWMTCFTWTLVPVAVLGAMLYIFKPKGVTVDDNPLLPFYEVLMAFWAIAFLVIWKRKESELAYKWNTYNIDHIEQVRPQFHGAIITSPITDKPIKYYPRWKRWLRYGLSVLLTLPVLLLAVGAMLSSLNLNGYIKDKESPVYIAVLTHFAQPGQIFAAD
;
A
#
# COMPACT_ATOMS: atom_id res chain seq x y z
N MET A 1 -15.33 -1.81 -27.12
CA MET A 1 -16.08 -1.96 -25.86
C MET A 1 -15.71 -0.77 -25.01
N ALA A 2 -16.66 0.00 -24.45
CA ALA A 2 -16.31 1.16 -23.64
C ALA A 2 -15.50 0.69 -22.42
N LYS A 3 -14.29 1.24 -22.24
CA LYS A 3 -13.37 0.85 -21.17
C LYS A 3 -13.66 1.73 -19.96
N TYR A 4 -14.31 1.17 -18.94
CA TYR A 4 -14.58 1.88 -17.69
C TYR A 4 -13.35 1.82 -16.78
N ASP A 5 -13.02 2.94 -16.13
CA ASP A 5 -11.80 3.09 -15.33
C ASP A 5 -12.06 2.81 -13.84
N TYR A 6 -13.27 3.10 -13.34
CA TYR A 6 -13.59 3.07 -11.91
C TYR A 6 -14.98 2.52 -11.62
N VAL A 7 -15.18 1.83 -10.49
CA VAL A 7 -16.49 1.29 -10.09
C VAL A 7 -16.87 1.74 -8.69
N LEU A 8 -18.12 2.15 -8.54
CA LEU A 8 -18.77 2.47 -7.28
C LEU A 8 -19.85 1.43 -7.00
N THR A 9 -19.79 0.80 -5.83
CA THR A 9 -20.78 -0.20 -5.38
C THR A 9 -21.65 0.40 -4.29
N PHE A 10 -22.96 0.40 -4.49
CA PHE A 10 -23.90 0.83 -3.44
C PHE A 10 -24.11 -0.25 -2.39
N THR A 11 -24.31 0.17 -1.15
CA THR A 11 -24.75 -0.71 -0.08
C THR A 11 -26.14 -1.29 -0.39
N GLU A 12 -26.39 -2.54 -0.01
CA GLU A 12 -27.71 -3.17 -0.12
C GLU A 12 -28.76 -2.39 0.69
N GLY A 13 -29.95 -2.19 0.10
CA GLY A 13 -31.06 -1.50 0.77
C GLY A 13 -31.05 0.04 0.68
N VAL A 14 -30.07 0.64 -0.01
CA VAL A 14 -30.08 2.09 -0.29
C VAL A 14 -31.25 2.46 -1.20
N SER A 15 -31.96 3.55 -0.89
CA SER A 15 -33.11 4.00 -1.66
C SER A 15 -32.73 4.43 -3.09
N GLU A 16 -33.63 4.20 -4.05
CA GLU A 16 -33.40 4.60 -5.45
C GLU A 16 -33.25 6.12 -5.61
N GLN A 17 -33.81 6.92 -4.71
CA GLN A 17 -33.63 8.37 -4.70
C GLN A 17 -32.17 8.76 -4.45
N ILE A 18 -31.50 8.11 -3.50
CA ILE A 18 -30.08 8.36 -3.19
C ILE A 18 -29.20 7.91 -4.37
N LYS A 19 -29.48 6.73 -4.94
CA LYS A 19 -28.75 6.21 -6.11
C LYS A 19 -28.91 7.13 -7.32
N GLY A 20 -30.13 7.60 -7.58
CA GLY A 20 -30.44 8.56 -8.64
C GLY A 20 -29.69 9.88 -8.44
N TYR A 21 -29.74 10.44 -7.24
CA TYR A 21 -29.03 11.67 -6.91
C TYR A 21 -27.52 11.58 -7.12
N ILE A 22 -26.88 10.49 -6.67
CA ILE A 22 -25.45 10.25 -6.87
C ILE A 22 -25.13 10.12 -8.36
N THR A 23 -25.96 9.40 -9.11
CA THR A 23 -25.80 9.28 -10.57
C THR A 23 -25.86 10.66 -11.24
N ASP A 24 -26.78 11.52 -10.83
CA ASP A 24 -26.93 12.87 -11.37
C ASP A 24 -25.77 13.79 -10.96
N CYS A 25 -25.18 13.61 -9.77
CA CYS A 25 -23.97 14.33 -9.37
C CYS A 25 -22.79 13.96 -10.28
N LEU A 26 -22.59 12.66 -10.51
CA LEU A 26 -21.51 12.16 -11.38
C LEU A 26 -21.69 12.61 -12.84
N ARG A 27 -22.93 12.62 -13.36
CA ARG A 27 -23.22 13.14 -14.71
C ARG A 27 -22.93 14.62 -14.84
N ARG A 28 -23.23 15.42 -13.79
CA ARG A 28 -22.93 16.85 -13.76
C ARG A 28 -21.42 17.13 -13.79
N ALA A 29 -20.60 16.20 -13.32
CA ALA A 29 -19.14 16.27 -13.40
C ALA A 29 -18.57 15.83 -14.78
N ASN A 30 -19.42 15.70 -15.81
CA ASN A 30 -19.05 15.30 -17.17
C ASN A 30 -18.38 13.91 -17.26
N LEU A 31 -18.74 13.00 -16.35
CA LEU A 31 -18.29 11.61 -16.38
C LEU A 31 -19.26 10.75 -17.19
N GLN A 32 -18.72 9.82 -17.99
CA GLN A 32 -19.53 8.80 -18.65
C GLN A 32 -19.81 7.66 -17.68
N ILE A 33 -21.07 7.25 -17.60
CA ILE A 33 -21.53 6.35 -16.54
C ILE A 33 -22.36 5.22 -17.13
N LEU A 34 -22.07 4.00 -16.67
CA LEU A 34 -22.92 2.83 -16.87
C LEU A 34 -23.42 2.33 -15.53
N ARG A 35 -24.75 2.25 -15.39
CA ARG A 35 -25.40 1.64 -14.24
C ARG A 35 -25.70 0.19 -14.56
N GLU A 36 -25.23 -0.72 -13.71
CA GLU A 36 -25.47 -2.15 -13.82
C GLU A 36 -26.06 -2.70 -12.51
N GLU A 37 -26.81 -3.80 -12.59
CA GLU A 37 -27.28 -4.52 -11.42
C GLU A 37 -26.72 -5.94 -11.43
N LEU A 38 -25.89 -6.25 -10.44
CA LEU A 38 -25.17 -7.52 -10.33
C LEU A 38 -25.43 -8.10 -8.95
N ARG A 39 -26.02 -9.30 -8.92
CA ARG A 39 -26.31 -10.06 -7.68
C ARG A 39 -27.14 -9.26 -6.66
N GLY A 40 -28.09 -8.44 -7.12
CA GLY A 40 -28.94 -7.60 -6.25
C GLY A 40 -28.28 -6.31 -5.77
N LYS A 41 -27.02 -6.04 -6.15
CA LYS A 41 -26.33 -4.77 -5.89
C LYS A 41 -26.34 -3.89 -7.12
N THR A 42 -26.50 -2.59 -6.90
CA THR A 42 -26.35 -1.59 -7.96
C THR A 42 -24.89 -1.17 -8.05
N LEU A 43 -24.33 -1.24 -9.25
CA LEU A 43 -22.97 -0.82 -9.57
C LEU A 43 -23.03 0.36 -10.53
N ILE A 44 -22.10 1.29 -10.34
CA ILE A 44 -21.87 2.41 -11.25
C ILE A 44 -20.44 2.31 -11.75
N SER A 45 -20.29 2.01 -13.04
CA SER A 45 -19.01 2.04 -13.75
C SER A 45 -18.82 3.42 -14.35
N VAL A 46 -17.69 4.04 -14.05
CA VAL A 46 -17.34 5.42 -14.39
C VAL A 46 -16.19 5.41 -15.39
N HIS A 47 -16.31 6.23 -16.42
CA HIS A 47 -15.26 6.52 -17.39
C HIS A 47 -15.05 8.03 -17.48
N ALA A 48 -13.80 8.45 -17.32
CA ALA A 48 -13.41 9.84 -17.47
C ALA A 48 -12.89 10.09 -18.89
N GLN A 49 -13.45 11.11 -19.55
CA GLN A 49 -12.98 11.54 -20.86
C GLN A 49 -11.56 12.10 -20.78
N PHE A 50 -10.82 12.03 -21.88
CA PHE A 50 -9.44 12.49 -21.95
C PHE A 50 -9.28 13.95 -21.51
N ASP A 51 -10.17 14.84 -21.94
CA ASP A 51 -10.08 16.26 -21.61
C ASP A 51 -10.30 16.52 -20.11
N ALA A 52 -11.20 15.76 -19.47
CA ALA A 52 -11.41 15.83 -18.02
C ALA A 52 -10.18 15.32 -17.24
N LEU A 53 -9.53 14.26 -17.74
CA LEU A 53 -8.28 13.75 -17.16
C LEU A 53 -7.14 14.74 -17.33
N LEU A 54 -7.04 15.42 -18.47
CA LEU A 54 -6.00 16.40 -18.74
C LEU A 54 -6.15 17.64 -17.84
N ASN A 55 -7.36 18.18 -17.72
CA ASN A 55 -7.65 19.29 -16.81
C ASN A 55 -7.32 18.91 -15.35
N LYS A 56 -7.65 17.67 -14.95
CA LYS A 56 -7.32 17.22 -13.59
C LYS A 56 -5.82 16.97 -13.39
N ALA A 57 -5.12 16.52 -14.42
CA ALA A 57 -3.68 16.34 -14.38
C ALA A 57 -2.96 17.68 -14.20
N GLU A 58 -3.45 18.75 -14.85
CA GLU A 58 -2.96 20.12 -14.66
C GLU A 58 -3.27 20.62 -13.24
N GLU A 59 -4.47 20.42 -12.71
CA GLU A 59 -4.82 20.83 -11.33
C GLU A 59 -3.98 20.13 -10.25
N LEU A 60 -3.55 18.89 -10.51
CA LEU A 60 -2.72 18.10 -9.60
C LEU A 60 -1.22 18.26 -9.86
N ASP A 61 -0.82 19.18 -10.75
CA ASP A 61 0.57 19.43 -11.13
C ASP A 61 1.30 18.14 -11.57
N LEU A 62 0.61 17.26 -12.31
CA LEU A 62 1.18 15.98 -12.74
C LEU A 62 2.33 16.22 -13.72
N GLU A 63 3.53 15.75 -13.38
CA GLU A 63 4.71 15.92 -14.20
C GLU A 63 4.90 14.80 -15.23
N LYS A 64 5.15 15.17 -16.50
CA LYS A 64 5.54 14.24 -17.57
C LYS A 64 6.73 14.73 -18.38
N LYS A 65 7.41 13.81 -19.06
CA LYS A 65 8.57 14.11 -19.90
C LYS A 65 8.14 14.73 -21.23
N LYS A 66 8.84 15.78 -21.67
CA LYS A 66 8.63 16.37 -23.01
C LYS A 66 9.31 15.55 -24.10
N THR A 67 8.75 15.60 -25.30
CA THR A 67 9.30 14.94 -26.50
C THR A 67 10.71 15.46 -26.77
N GLY A 68 11.70 14.56 -26.77
CA GLY A 68 13.11 14.90 -27.03
C GLY A 68 13.89 15.49 -25.83
N SER A 69 13.28 15.62 -24.65
CA SER A 69 13.97 16.06 -23.44
C SER A 69 13.89 15.00 -22.33
N SER A 70 14.91 14.96 -21.46
CA SER A 70 14.88 14.11 -20.25
C SER A 70 14.22 14.80 -19.04
N GLU A 71 13.88 16.09 -19.17
CA GLU A 71 13.28 16.88 -18.10
C GLU A 71 11.78 16.58 -18.03
N ALA A 72 11.28 16.39 -16.81
CA ALA A 72 9.85 16.31 -16.56
C ALA A 72 9.30 17.71 -16.26
N ARG A 73 8.13 18.01 -16.78
CA ARG A 73 7.42 19.27 -16.52
C ARG A 73 5.95 18.99 -16.25
N GLU A 74 5.33 19.88 -15.50
CA GLU A 74 3.88 19.88 -15.24
C GLU A 74 3.12 19.87 -16.56
N VAL A 75 2.14 18.96 -16.65
CA VAL A 75 1.26 18.84 -17.81
C VAL A 75 0.30 20.02 -17.80
N THR A 76 0.31 20.77 -18.89
CA THR A 76 -0.65 21.87 -19.15
C THR A 76 -1.49 21.53 -20.35
N VAL A 77 -2.77 21.90 -20.32
CA VAL A 77 -3.71 21.66 -21.44
C VAL A 77 -3.20 22.32 -22.72
N ASP A 78 -2.63 23.53 -22.62
CA ASP A 78 -2.16 24.31 -23.76
C ASP A 78 -0.92 23.72 -24.45
N GLN A 79 -0.03 23.06 -23.70
CA GLN A 79 1.23 22.50 -24.24
C GLN A 79 1.17 20.97 -24.41
N PHE A 80 -0.03 20.39 -24.51
CA PHE A 80 -0.21 18.94 -24.60
C PHE A 80 0.65 18.28 -25.71
N ASP A 81 0.72 18.91 -26.89
CA ASP A 81 1.41 18.36 -28.05
C ASP A 81 2.94 18.22 -27.85
N GLU A 82 3.53 18.95 -26.88
CA GLU A 82 4.96 18.91 -26.58
C GLU A 82 5.38 17.69 -25.73
N PHE A 83 4.43 16.96 -25.14
CA PHE A 83 4.71 15.84 -24.25
C PHE A 83 4.95 14.53 -25.01
N ALA A 84 5.82 13.67 -24.46
CA ALA A 84 6.10 12.37 -25.05
C ALA A 84 4.84 11.49 -25.02
N GLY A 85 4.44 10.95 -26.18
CA GLY A 85 3.24 10.13 -26.32
C GLY A 85 1.95 10.93 -26.57
N SER A 86 2.04 12.22 -26.89
CA SER A 86 0.89 13.06 -27.29
C SER A 86 0.16 12.54 -28.53
N ASP A 87 0.84 11.77 -29.39
CA ASP A 87 0.29 11.16 -30.60
C ASP A 87 -0.94 10.27 -30.34
N ASN A 88 -1.01 9.61 -29.18
CA ASN A 88 -2.11 8.71 -28.84
C ASN A 88 -2.69 9.03 -27.45
N LYS A 89 -3.88 9.65 -27.46
CA LYS A 89 -4.64 10.04 -26.26
C LYS A 89 -5.01 8.86 -25.35
N GLU A 90 -5.17 7.65 -25.88
CA GLU A 90 -5.54 6.48 -25.07
C GLU A 90 -4.38 5.96 -24.23
N THR A 91 -3.16 6.05 -24.76
CA THR A 91 -1.94 5.53 -24.10
C THR A 91 -1.14 6.59 -23.38
N PHE A 92 -1.45 7.88 -23.60
CA PHE A 92 -0.74 9.00 -22.98
C PHE A 92 -0.72 8.88 -21.45
N PHE A 93 -1.88 8.61 -20.85
CA PHE A 93 -1.99 8.30 -19.42
C PHE A 93 -1.87 6.80 -19.19
N THR A 94 -0.99 6.43 -18.27
CA THR A 94 -0.85 5.04 -17.82
C THR A 94 -2.12 4.58 -17.08
N ALA A 95 -2.33 3.28 -16.93
CA ALA A 95 -3.53 2.76 -16.28
C ALA A 95 -3.62 3.18 -14.80
N SER A 96 -2.48 3.29 -14.12
CA SER A 96 -2.40 3.79 -12.75
C SER A 96 -2.72 5.28 -12.67
N GLU A 97 -2.15 6.11 -13.55
CA GLU A 97 -2.45 7.55 -13.63
C GLU A 97 -3.92 7.81 -13.94
N ARG A 98 -4.50 7.11 -14.94
CA ARG A 98 -5.93 7.23 -15.28
C ARG A 98 -6.81 6.91 -14.08
N SER A 99 -6.49 5.83 -13.37
CA SER A 99 -7.22 5.41 -12.17
C SER A 99 -7.12 6.45 -11.05
N TYR A 100 -5.92 7.01 -10.84
CA TYR A 100 -5.66 8.05 -9.86
C TYR A 100 -6.39 9.37 -10.18
N LEU A 101 -6.30 9.84 -11.42
CA LEU A 101 -6.99 11.04 -11.88
C LEU A 101 -8.50 10.87 -11.80
N THR A 102 -9.04 9.74 -12.27
CA THR A 102 -10.48 9.45 -12.19
C THR A 102 -10.96 9.44 -10.74
N LYS A 103 -10.18 8.84 -9.82
CA LYS A 103 -10.48 8.86 -8.39
C LYS A 103 -10.58 10.30 -7.85
N ASN A 104 -9.60 11.15 -8.14
CA ASN A 104 -9.62 12.55 -7.68
C ASN A 104 -10.79 13.34 -8.30
N ILE A 105 -11.11 13.13 -9.58
CA ILE A 105 -12.29 13.74 -10.21
C ILE A 105 -13.57 13.33 -9.45
N VAL A 106 -13.72 12.03 -9.13
CA VAL A 106 -14.87 11.53 -8.38
C VAL A 106 -14.89 12.08 -6.95
N GLU A 107 -13.74 12.24 -6.30
CA GLU A 107 -13.65 12.83 -4.95
C GLU A 107 -14.08 14.30 -4.91
N ASP A 108 -13.87 15.05 -5.99
CA ASP A 108 -14.18 16.49 -6.09
C ASP A 108 -15.56 16.79 -6.72
N VAL A 109 -16.35 15.75 -7.03
CA VAL A 109 -17.73 15.91 -7.50
C VAL A 109 -18.50 16.79 -6.51
N SER A 110 -19.07 17.88 -7.00
CA SER A 110 -19.89 18.78 -6.18
C SER A 110 -21.24 18.15 -5.83
N TYR A 111 -21.61 18.21 -4.55
CA TYR A 111 -22.88 17.68 -4.03
C TYR A 111 -23.45 18.59 -2.93
N GLU A 112 -24.76 18.53 -2.77
CA GLU A 112 -25.52 19.27 -1.76
C GLU A 112 -25.69 18.39 -0.52
N LYS A 113 -25.00 18.76 0.57
CA LYS A 113 -25.06 18.03 1.85
C LYS A 113 -26.45 17.99 2.44
N GLU A 114 -27.23 19.05 2.25
CA GLU A 114 -28.60 19.16 2.76
C GLU A 114 -29.54 18.14 2.11
N LYS A 115 -29.41 17.88 0.81
CA LYS A 115 -30.19 16.84 0.12
C LYS A 115 -29.88 15.45 0.65
N LEU A 116 -28.60 15.09 0.80
CA LEU A 116 -28.22 13.80 1.38
C LEU A 116 -28.72 13.66 2.83
N SER A 117 -28.66 14.74 3.60
CA SER A 117 -29.19 14.79 4.96
C SER A 117 -30.72 14.62 4.99
N SER A 118 -31.44 15.19 4.02
CA SER A 118 -32.90 15.03 3.87
C SER A 118 -33.32 13.58 3.59
N PHE A 119 -32.44 12.80 2.96
CA PHE A 119 -32.63 11.36 2.75
C PHE A 119 -32.25 10.51 3.98
N GLY A 120 -31.90 11.14 5.11
CA GLY A 120 -31.56 10.46 6.36
C GLY A 120 -30.10 10.01 6.46
N VAL A 121 -29.20 10.56 5.63
CA VAL A 121 -27.77 10.23 5.64
C VAL A 121 -26.99 11.25 6.48
N SER A 122 -26.36 10.80 7.57
CA SER A 122 -25.47 11.64 8.37
C SER A 122 -24.06 11.67 7.76
N LEU A 123 -23.62 12.86 7.37
CA LEU A 123 -22.30 13.14 6.79
C LEU A 123 -21.30 13.62 7.86
N ARG A 124 -20.00 13.49 7.57
CA ARG A 124 -18.89 13.74 8.52
C ARG A 124 -18.09 15.02 8.26
N ASP A 125 -18.51 15.84 7.29
CA ASP A 125 -17.80 17.05 6.85
C ASP A 125 -16.31 16.77 6.59
N SER A 126 -16.02 15.77 5.74
CA SER A 126 -14.66 15.52 5.24
C SER A 126 -14.33 16.34 4.00
N GLY A 127 -15.34 16.87 3.30
CA GLY A 127 -15.15 17.73 2.12
C GLY A 127 -14.92 16.97 0.81
N SER A 128 -14.63 15.67 0.88
CA SER A 128 -14.48 14.77 -0.28
C SER A 128 -15.74 13.93 -0.48
N PHE A 129 -16.29 13.91 -1.69
CA PHE A 129 -17.53 13.21 -2.05
C PHE A 129 -17.45 11.70 -1.75
N LEU A 130 -16.45 11.03 -2.31
CA LEU A 130 -16.26 9.58 -2.15
C LEU A 130 -16.14 9.19 -0.67
N THR A 131 -15.34 9.97 0.06
CA THR A 131 -15.10 9.74 1.48
C THR A 131 -16.38 9.87 2.30
N GLU A 132 -17.20 10.89 2.03
CA GLU A 132 -18.46 11.07 2.74
C GLU A 132 -19.44 9.95 2.42
N CYS A 133 -19.55 9.53 1.17
CA CYS A 133 -20.45 8.44 0.78
C CYS A 133 -20.04 7.06 1.32
N LEU A 134 -18.74 6.78 1.47
CA LEU A 134 -18.23 5.50 2.03
C LEU A 134 -18.35 5.42 3.56
N HIS A 135 -18.28 6.57 4.24
CA HIS A 135 -18.23 6.63 5.71
C HIS A 135 -19.44 7.30 6.35
N SER A 136 -20.49 7.56 5.56
CA SER A 136 -21.77 8.05 6.05
C SER A 136 -22.46 7.04 6.96
N LYS A 137 -23.44 7.51 7.72
CA LYS A 137 -24.33 6.66 8.52
C LYS A 137 -25.78 6.88 8.11
N PRO A 138 -26.45 5.87 7.51
CA PRO A 138 -25.91 4.60 7.02
C PRO A 138 -24.92 4.78 5.84
N PRO A 139 -24.03 3.81 5.56
CA PRO A 139 -23.08 3.90 4.46
C PRO A 139 -23.80 3.83 3.12
N VAL A 140 -23.64 4.85 2.27
CA VAL A 140 -24.30 4.90 0.96
C VAL A 140 -23.55 4.04 -0.06
N LEU A 141 -22.22 4.11 -0.05
CA LEU A 141 -21.35 3.27 -0.86
C LEU A 141 -20.70 2.20 0.03
N GLU A 142 -20.68 0.97 -0.48
CA GLU A 142 -19.97 -0.15 0.13
C GLU A 142 -18.48 -0.12 -0.25
N SER A 143 -18.19 0.16 -1.52
CA SER A 143 -16.83 0.17 -2.04
C SER A 143 -16.68 1.03 -3.28
N ALA A 144 -15.44 1.47 -3.51
CA ALA A 144 -15.05 2.31 -4.63
C ALA A 144 -13.62 1.92 -5.04
N TYR A 145 -13.43 1.40 -6.25
CA TYR A 145 -12.13 0.88 -6.69
C TYR A 145 -11.95 0.96 -8.21
N PRO A 146 -10.70 1.06 -8.69
CA PRO A 146 -10.40 1.04 -10.12
C PRO A 146 -10.63 -0.36 -10.72
N LEU A 147 -11.04 -0.39 -11.99
CA LEU A 147 -11.21 -1.64 -12.73
C LEU A 147 -9.89 -2.14 -13.32
N HIS A 148 -9.72 -3.46 -13.36
CA HIS A 148 -8.57 -4.07 -14.00
C HIS A 148 -8.77 -4.21 -15.50
N ASP A 149 -7.75 -3.81 -16.26
CA ASP A 149 -7.61 -4.22 -17.66
C ASP A 149 -7.07 -5.64 -17.72
N LEU A 150 -7.95 -6.58 -18.08
CA LEU A 150 -7.61 -8.00 -18.14
C LEU A 150 -6.54 -8.29 -19.19
N GLU A 151 -6.56 -7.60 -20.34
CA GLU A 151 -5.62 -7.83 -21.43
C GLU A 151 -4.20 -7.40 -21.04
N PHE A 152 -4.07 -6.18 -20.52
CA PHE A 152 -2.77 -5.67 -20.05
C PHE A 152 -2.23 -6.52 -18.90
N LYS A 153 -3.08 -6.89 -17.94
CA LYS A 153 -2.70 -7.74 -16.80
C LYS A 153 -2.15 -9.09 -17.26
N GLU A 154 -2.77 -9.73 -18.25
CA GLU A 154 -2.28 -10.99 -18.78
C GLU A 154 -0.92 -10.84 -19.47
N GLN A 155 -0.72 -9.78 -20.24
CA GLN A 155 0.56 -9.50 -20.90
C GLN A 155 1.67 -9.26 -19.87
N LEU A 156 1.40 -8.45 -18.85
CA LEU A 156 2.31 -8.20 -17.73
C LEU A 156 2.67 -9.51 -17.00
N TRP A 157 1.67 -10.35 -16.75
CA TRP A 157 1.87 -11.63 -16.08
C TRP A 157 2.70 -12.61 -16.90
N ARG A 158 2.53 -12.64 -18.23
CA ARG A 158 3.38 -13.43 -19.13
C ARG A 158 4.84 -12.96 -19.07
N LYS A 159 5.10 -11.64 -19.08
CA LYS A 159 6.45 -11.08 -18.92
C LYS A 159 7.08 -11.44 -17.57
N MET A 160 6.32 -11.28 -16.49
CA MET A 160 6.77 -11.63 -15.13
C MET A 160 7.13 -13.12 -15.01
N LYS A 161 6.31 -14.00 -15.61
CA LYS A 161 6.58 -15.45 -15.64
C LYS A 161 7.77 -15.84 -16.49
N ALA A 162 8.03 -15.11 -17.58
CA ALA A 162 9.17 -15.39 -18.46
C ALA A 162 10.50 -15.19 -17.73
N ASN A 163 10.62 -14.13 -16.91
CA ASN A 163 11.82 -13.82 -16.12
C ASN A 163 11.45 -13.37 -14.70
N ILE A 164 11.37 -14.33 -13.78
CA ILE A 164 11.11 -14.02 -12.35
C ILE A 164 12.26 -13.20 -11.74
N ILE A 165 13.47 -13.40 -12.28
CA ILE A 165 14.70 -12.74 -11.81
C ILE A 165 14.78 -11.27 -12.26
N LEU A 166 14.30 -10.97 -13.48
CA LEU A 166 14.34 -9.63 -14.07
C LEU A 166 12.92 -9.06 -14.09
N CYS A 167 12.50 -8.58 -12.93
CA CYS A 167 11.16 -8.04 -12.72
C CYS A 167 10.89 -6.84 -13.65
N PRO A 168 9.82 -6.85 -14.47
CA PRO A 168 9.41 -5.73 -15.34
C PRO A 168 8.86 -4.56 -14.50
N LEU A 169 9.76 -3.85 -13.83
CA LEU A 169 9.42 -2.85 -12.81
C LEU A 169 8.61 -1.68 -13.38
N GLN A 170 8.95 -1.22 -14.58
CA GLN A 170 8.28 -0.09 -15.21
C GLN A 170 6.84 -0.44 -15.58
N GLU A 171 6.59 -1.62 -16.17
CA GLU A 171 5.21 -2.02 -16.49
C GLU A 171 4.35 -2.29 -15.25
N ILE A 172 4.95 -2.75 -14.15
CA ILE A 172 4.25 -2.87 -12.86
C ILE A 172 3.85 -1.48 -12.34
N ARG A 173 4.75 -0.49 -12.45
CA ARG A 173 4.47 0.90 -12.06
C ARG A 173 3.34 1.50 -12.90
N ASP A 174 3.42 1.37 -14.22
CA ASP A 174 2.45 1.96 -15.14
C ASP A 174 1.04 1.36 -14.97
N TYR A 175 0.94 0.16 -14.38
CA TYR A 175 -0.34 -0.51 -14.14
C TYR A 175 -0.86 -0.42 -12.70
N TYR A 176 -0.01 -0.66 -11.70
CA TYR A 176 -0.38 -0.69 -10.28
C TYR A 176 0.00 0.57 -9.49
N GLY A 177 0.80 1.46 -10.09
CA GLY A 177 1.33 2.66 -9.46
C GLY A 177 2.67 2.44 -8.74
N GLU A 178 3.25 3.55 -8.29
CA GLU A 178 4.58 3.64 -7.71
C GLU A 178 4.69 2.86 -6.39
N GLY A 179 3.66 2.85 -5.56
CA GLY A 179 3.69 2.16 -4.26
C GLY A 179 3.87 0.64 -4.41
N VAL A 180 3.12 0.03 -5.32
CA VAL A 180 3.25 -1.42 -5.60
C VAL A 180 4.58 -1.70 -6.31
N ALA A 181 4.97 -0.84 -7.26
CA ALA A 181 6.26 -0.98 -7.93
C ALA A 181 7.45 -0.88 -6.96
N LEU A 182 7.41 0.02 -5.98
CA LEU A 182 8.46 0.18 -4.97
C LEU A 182 8.65 -1.10 -4.15
N TYR A 183 7.55 -1.78 -3.79
CA TYR A 183 7.60 -3.10 -3.16
C TYR A 183 8.35 -4.12 -4.03
N PHE A 184 7.98 -4.25 -5.31
CA PHE A 184 8.66 -5.19 -6.22
C PHE A 184 10.13 -4.81 -6.49
N ALA A 185 10.45 -3.51 -6.53
CA ALA A 185 11.82 -3.02 -6.61
C ALA A 185 12.63 -3.43 -5.37
N TRP A 186 12.07 -3.26 -4.17
CA TRP A 186 12.69 -3.67 -2.90
C TRP A 186 12.93 -5.17 -2.89
N MET A 187 11.92 -5.97 -3.23
CA MET A 187 12.02 -7.43 -3.30
C MET A 187 13.12 -7.88 -4.27
N THR A 188 13.18 -7.27 -5.46
CA THR A 188 14.19 -7.59 -6.47
C THR A 188 15.60 -7.23 -5.98
N CYS A 189 15.78 -6.02 -5.43
CA CYS A 189 17.05 -5.57 -4.87
C CYS A 189 17.51 -6.48 -3.72
N PHE A 190 16.62 -6.79 -2.78
CA PHE A 190 16.90 -7.66 -1.64
C PHE A 190 17.33 -9.04 -2.12
N THR A 191 16.58 -9.64 -3.05
CA THR A 191 16.89 -10.97 -3.60
C THR A 191 18.27 -10.99 -4.25
N TRP A 192 18.58 -10.03 -5.12
CA TRP A 192 19.88 -9.96 -5.79
C TRP A 192 21.06 -9.74 -4.84
N THR A 193 20.89 -8.90 -3.81
CA THR A 193 21.93 -8.71 -2.79
C THR A 193 22.10 -9.93 -1.89
N LEU A 194 21.06 -10.75 -1.72
CA LEU A 194 21.08 -11.96 -0.90
C LEU A 194 21.76 -13.14 -1.60
N VAL A 195 21.66 -13.24 -2.93
CA VAL A 195 22.29 -14.32 -3.74
C VAL A 195 23.77 -14.58 -3.39
N PRO A 196 24.69 -13.60 -3.38
CA PRO A 196 26.10 -13.86 -3.10
C PRO A 196 26.31 -14.39 -1.67
N VAL A 197 25.57 -13.84 -0.70
CA VAL A 197 25.64 -14.25 0.70
C VAL A 197 25.08 -15.67 0.88
N ALA A 198 23.97 -15.99 0.21
CA ALA A 198 23.38 -17.32 0.21
C ALA A 198 24.33 -18.36 -0.41
N VAL A 199 25.03 -18.01 -1.50
CA VAL A 199 26.05 -18.89 -2.11
C VAL A 199 27.20 -19.16 -1.13
N LEU A 200 27.69 -18.12 -0.44
CA LEU A 200 28.74 -18.28 0.57
C LEU A 200 28.26 -19.11 1.77
N GLY A 201 27.04 -18.88 2.26
CA GLY A 201 26.45 -19.69 3.32
C GLY A 201 26.26 -21.15 2.92
N ALA A 202 25.78 -21.41 1.70
CA ALA A 202 25.66 -22.76 1.16
C ALA A 202 27.03 -23.43 1.00
N MET A 203 28.06 -22.68 0.57
CA MET A 203 29.43 -23.17 0.49
C MET A 203 29.94 -23.61 1.88
N LEU A 204 29.75 -22.79 2.92
CA LEU A 204 30.13 -23.14 4.29
C LEU A 204 29.41 -24.39 4.82
N TYR A 205 28.15 -24.58 4.42
CA TYR A 205 27.38 -25.77 4.78
C TYR A 205 27.87 -27.04 4.07
N ILE A 206 28.09 -26.97 2.75
CA ILE A 206 28.47 -28.13 1.92
C ILE A 206 29.91 -28.58 2.19
N PHE A 207 30.84 -27.64 2.38
CA PHE A 207 32.26 -27.93 2.56
C PHE A 207 32.67 -28.12 4.03
N LYS A 208 31.71 -28.27 4.95
CA LYS A 208 32.04 -28.51 6.36
C LYS A 208 32.71 -29.89 6.55
N PRO A 209 33.68 -30.04 7.47
CA PRO A 209 34.29 -31.33 7.76
C PRO A 209 33.26 -32.35 8.28
N LYS A 210 33.38 -33.61 7.83
CA LYS A 210 32.52 -34.70 8.32
C LYS A 210 32.73 -34.88 9.84
N GLY A 211 31.65 -34.85 10.61
CA GLY A 211 31.66 -35.03 12.07
C GLY A 211 31.70 -33.74 12.89
N VAL A 212 31.84 -32.57 12.26
CA VAL A 212 31.75 -31.26 12.93
C VAL A 212 30.31 -30.75 12.81
N THR A 213 29.71 -30.20 13.86
CA THR A 213 28.37 -29.58 13.78
C THR A 213 28.44 -28.27 12.98
N VAL A 214 27.31 -27.64 12.65
CA VAL A 214 27.37 -26.32 11.96
C VAL A 214 27.98 -25.27 12.89
N ASP A 215 27.68 -25.38 14.18
CA ASP A 215 28.07 -24.44 15.23
C ASP A 215 29.57 -24.53 15.56
N ASP A 216 30.18 -25.69 15.37
CA ASP A 216 31.61 -25.92 15.62
C ASP A 216 32.51 -25.51 14.44
N ASN A 217 31.96 -24.92 13.37
CA ASN A 217 32.74 -24.51 12.20
C ASN A 217 33.57 -23.25 12.51
N PRO A 218 34.92 -23.29 12.43
CA PRO A 218 35.77 -22.13 12.73
C PRO A 218 35.56 -20.94 11.76
N LEU A 219 34.93 -21.17 10.61
CA LEU A 219 34.59 -20.12 9.64
C LEU A 219 33.27 -19.39 9.96
N LEU A 220 32.45 -19.91 10.87
CA LEU A 220 31.13 -19.36 11.20
C LEU A 220 31.21 -17.91 11.73
N PRO A 221 32.10 -17.53 12.66
CA PRO A 221 32.18 -16.15 13.14
C PRO A 221 32.55 -15.14 12.03
N PHE A 222 33.38 -15.56 11.07
CA PHE A 222 33.72 -14.72 9.92
C PHE A 222 32.51 -14.47 9.02
N TYR A 223 31.66 -15.49 8.85
CA TYR A 223 30.40 -15.36 8.13
C TYR A 223 29.40 -14.46 8.87
N GLU A 224 29.32 -14.52 10.20
CA GLU A 224 28.47 -13.62 10.99
C GLU A 224 28.87 -12.15 10.82
N VAL A 225 30.18 -11.87 10.86
CA VAL A 225 30.70 -10.52 10.57
C VAL A 225 30.34 -10.10 9.15
N LEU A 226 30.49 -10.98 8.17
CA LEU A 226 30.07 -10.74 6.79
C LEU A 226 28.56 -10.42 6.70
N MET A 227 27.71 -11.16 7.41
CA MET A 227 26.26 -10.91 7.47
C MET A 227 25.93 -9.54 8.06
N ALA A 228 26.64 -9.13 9.12
CA ALA A 228 26.47 -7.81 9.71
C ALA A 228 26.86 -6.70 8.72
N PHE A 229 27.99 -6.86 8.02
CA PHE A 229 28.40 -5.92 6.96
C PHE A 229 27.40 -5.90 5.81
N TRP A 230 26.90 -7.06 5.38
CA TRP A 230 25.88 -7.17 4.34
C TRP A 230 24.59 -6.45 4.74
N ALA A 231 24.14 -6.58 5.98
CA ALA A 231 22.92 -5.91 6.46
C ALA A 231 23.06 -4.37 6.37
N ILE A 232 24.21 -3.82 6.77
CA ILE A 232 24.50 -2.39 6.65
C ILE A 232 24.60 -1.99 5.17
N ALA A 233 25.34 -2.76 4.37
CA ALA A 233 25.53 -2.49 2.95
C ALA A 233 24.19 -2.50 2.19
N PHE A 234 23.32 -3.47 2.47
CA PHE A 234 21.98 -3.57 1.89
C PHE A 234 21.16 -2.31 2.17
N LEU A 235 21.12 -1.83 3.42
CA LEU A 235 20.40 -0.61 3.77
C LEU A 235 20.91 0.62 3.01
N VAL A 236 22.23 0.74 2.83
CA VAL A 236 22.84 1.83 2.07
C VAL A 236 22.53 1.71 0.57
N ILE A 237 22.65 0.51 0.00
CA ILE A 237 22.32 0.25 -1.40
C ILE A 237 20.85 0.54 -1.66
N TRP A 238 19.95 0.05 -0.80
CA TRP A 238 18.53 0.28 -0.92
C TRP A 238 18.19 1.76 -0.82
N LYS A 239 18.72 2.49 0.17
CA LYS A 239 18.45 3.93 0.31
C LYS A 239 18.86 4.72 -0.95
N ARG A 240 20.00 4.37 -1.56
CA ARG A 240 20.43 4.96 -2.85
C ARG A 240 19.48 4.59 -3.98
N LYS A 241 19.04 3.33 -4.04
CA LYS A 241 18.13 2.83 -5.09
C LYS A 241 16.75 3.46 -4.97
N GLU A 242 16.24 3.60 -3.76
CA GLU A 242 14.99 4.29 -3.43
C GLU A 242 15.03 5.74 -3.92
N SER A 243 16.11 6.48 -3.62
CA SER A 243 16.26 7.86 -4.14
C SER A 243 16.35 7.92 -5.66
N GLU A 244 17.04 6.97 -6.30
CA GLU A 244 17.10 6.88 -7.77
C GLU A 244 15.70 6.65 -8.37
N LEU A 245 14.92 5.74 -7.78
CA LEU A 245 13.56 5.44 -8.23
C LEU A 245 12.62 6.63 -7.98
N ALA A 246 12.68 7.24 -6.79
CA ALA A 246 11.87 8.41 -6.45
C ALA A 246 12.14 9.58 -7.41
N TYR A 247 13.39 9.80 -7.80
CA TYR A 247 13.73 10.79 -8.82
C TYR A 247 13.21 10.39 -10.21
N LYS A 248 13.45 9.14 -10.66
CA LYS A 248 12.98 8.65 -11.96
C LYS A 248 11.46 8.65 -12.09
N TRP A 249 10.76 8.52 -10.98
CA TRP A 249 9.30 8.47 -10.91
C TRP A 249 8.67 9.82 -10.55
N ASN A 250 9.47 10.87 -10.37
CA ASN A 250 9.02 12.19 -9.92
C ASN A 250 8.23 12.17 -8.60
N THR A 251 8.55 11.22 -7.71
CA THR A 251 7.88 11.05 -6.41
C THR A 251 8.71 11.52 -5.22
N TYR A 252 9.85 12.19 -5.47
CA TYR A 252 10.82 12.58 -4.44
C TYR A 252 10.32 13.61 -3.42
N ASN A 253 9.26 14.37 -3.74
CA ASN A 253 8.69 15.43 -2.88
C ASN A 253 7.25 15.14 -2.40
N ILE A 254 6.78 13.89 -2.48
CA ILE A 254 5.38 13.53 -2.13
C ILE A 254 5.08 13.64 -0.63
N ASP A 255 6.09 13.62 0.24
CA ASP A 255 5.93 13.68 1.70
C ASP A 255 5.11 14.89 2.19
N HIS A 256 5.06 15.98 1.41
CA HIS A 256 4.29 17.18 1.72
C HIS A 256 2.79 17.09 1.35
N ILE A 257 2.39 16.06 0.61
CA ILE A 257 1.04 15.83 0.07
C ILE A 257 0.34 14.67 0.80
N GLU A 258 0.68 14.44 2.08
CA GLU A 258 0.01 13.40 2.88
C GLU A 258 -1.45 13.82 3.16
N GLN A 259 -2.39 13.24 2.41
CA GLN A 259 -3.81 13.47 2.61
C GLN A 259 -4.23 13.00 4.01
N VAL A 260 -4.94 13.85 4.73
CA VAL A 260 -5.50 13.48 6.04
C VAL A 260 -6.48 12.35 5.85
N ARG A 261 -6.25 11.22 6.53
CA ARG A 261 -7.12 10.05 6.45
C ARG A 261 -8.61 10.45 6.63
N PRO A 262 -9.51 9.94 5.78
CA PRO A 262 -10.96 10.12 5.88
C PRO A 262 -11.59 10.08 7.28
N GLN A 263 -11.15 9.11 8.09
CA GLN A 263 -11.70 8.85 9.42
C GLN A 263 -11.04 9.70 10.50
N PHE A 264 -10.21 10.68 10.15
CA PHE A 264 -9.60 11.58 11.10
C PHE A 264 -10.61 12.61 11.58
N HIS A 265 -10.71 12.73 12.90
CA HIS A 265 -11.59 13.69 13.56
C HIS A 265 -10.74 14.61 14.43
N GLY A 266 -11.10 15.88 14.44
CA GLY A 266 -10.39 16.92 15.18
C GLY A 266 -11.18 18.23 15.15
N ALA A 267 -10.79 19.18 16.00
CA ALA A 267 -11.30 20.53 15.89
C ALA A 267 -10.69 21.20 14.66
N ILE A 268 -11.48 21.98 13.91
CA ILE A 268 -10.95 22.78 12.80
C ILE A 268 -10.23 23.97 13.40
N ILE A 269 -8.93 24.08 13.13
CA ILE A 269 -8.09 25.22 13.52
C ILE A 269 -7.43 25.80 12.28
N THR A 270 -7.11 27.08 12.30
CA THR A 270 -6.32 27.71 11.24
C THR A 270 -4.86 27.27 11.38
N SER A 271 -4.27 26.78 10.29
CA SER A 271 -2.85 26.40 10.25
C SER A 271 -1.97 27.65 10.45
N PRO A 272 -0.99 27.64 11.37
CA PRO A 272 -0.11 28.78 11.61
C PRO A 272 0.92 29.02 10.50
N ILE A 273 1.02 28.10 9.53
CA ILE A 273 2.01 28.15 8.43
C ILE A 273 1.31 28.46 7.10
N THR A 274 0.12 27.88 6.88
CA THR A 274 -0.56 27.92 5.59
C THR A 274 -1.86 28.72 5.60
N ASP A 275 -2.31 29.22 6.76
CA ASP A 275 -3.60 29.90 6.97
C ASP A 275 -4.85 29.14 6.49
N LYS A 276 -4.70 27.88 6.05
CA LYS A 276 -5.80 27.01 5.65
C LYS A 276 -6.44 26.35 6.89
N PRO A 277 -7.77 26.11 6.87
CA PRO A 277 -8.44 25.37 7.93
C PRO A 277 -7.98 23.90 7.92
N ILE A 278 -7.42 23.43 9.04
CA ILE A 278 -6.95 22.05 9.21
C ILE A 278 -7.66 21.37 10.39
N LYS A 279 -7.87 20.05 10.29
CA LYS A 279 -8.34 19.26 11.44
C LYS A 279 -7.17 19.03 12.39
N TYR A 280 -7.31 19.42 13.65
CA TYR A 280 -6.30 19.23 14.69
C TYR A 280 -6.80 18.33 15.83
N TYR A 281 -5.93 17.42 16.24
CA TYR A 281 -6.16 16.55 17.40
C TYR A 281 -5.12 16.85 18.50
N PRO A 282 -5.54 17.15 19.75
CA PRO A 282 -4.62 17.52 20.82
C PRO A 282 -3.54 16.47 21.09
N ARG A 283 -2.27 16.89 21.11
CA ARG A 283 -1.10 16.01 21.27
C ARG A 283 -1.14 15.18 22.57
N TRP A 284 -1.59 15.76 23.69
CA TRP A 284 -1.66 15.05 24.97
C TRP A 284 -2.66 13.89 24.93
N LYS A 285 -3.81 14.06 24.26
CA LYS A 285 -4.79 12.98 24.05
C LYS A 285 -4.22 11.88 23.15
N ARG A 286 -3.40 12.25 22.16
CA ARG A 286 -2.70 11.31 21.28
C ARG A 286 -1.68 10.47 22.06
N TRP A 287 -0.89 11.11 22.92
CA TRP A 287 0.05 10.41 23.82
C TRP A 287 -0.65 9.47 24.79
N LEU A 288 -1.79 9.86 25.36
CA LEU A 288 -2.59 8.98 26.22
C LEU A 288 -3.07 7.72 25.47
N ARG A 289 -3.50 7.88 24.20
CA ARG A 289 -3.87 6.74 23.35
C ARG A 289 -2.68 5.85 23.00
N TYR A 290 -1.50 6.42 22.78
CA TYR A 290 -0.27 5.65 22.59
C TYR A 290 0.11 4.87 23.85
N GLY A 291 0.02 5.49 25.03
CA GLY A 291 0.22 4.80 26.30
C GLY A 291 -0.77 3.64 26.48
N LEU A 292 -2.04 3.85 26.18
CA LEU A 292 -3.06 2.79 26.21
C LEU A 292 -2.76 1.68 25.19
N SER A 293 -2.34 2.02 23.98
CA SER A 293 -1.94 1.04 22.97
C SER A 293 -0.79 0.17 23.47
N VAL A 294 0.24 0.78 24.06
CA VAL A 294 1.39 0.04 24.64
C VAL A 294 0.93 -0.88 25.77
N LEU A 295 0.06 -0.38 26.66
CA LEU A 295 -0.52 -1.17 27.76
C LEU A 295 -1.29 -2.40 27.25
N LEU A 296 -1.94 -2.31 26.09
CA LEU A 296 -2.67 -3.42 25.48
C LEU A 296 -1.77 -4.36 24.67
N THR A 297 -0.77 -3.83 23.96
CA THR A 297 0.13 -4.65 23.13
C THR A 297 1.19 -5.38 23.94
N LEU A 298 1.64 -4.81 25.07
CA LEU A 298 2.70 -5.39 25.89
C LEU A 298 2.29 -6.77 26.49
N PRO A 299 1.10 -6.96 27.08
CA PRO A 299 0.66 -8.27 27.56
C PRO A 299 0.55 -9.32 26.45
N VAL A 300 0.09 -8.92 25.25
CA VAL A 300 0.00 -9.84 24.10
C VAL A 300 1.39 -10.30 23.67
N LEU A 301 2.37 -9.39 23.65
CA LEU A 301 3.76 -9.71 23.35
C LEU A 301 4.38 -10.60 24.44
N LEU A 302 4.13 -10.30 25.72
CA LEU A 302 4.58 -11.12 26.85
C LEU A 302 3.94 -12.53 26.83
N LEU A 303 2.68 -12.65 26.42
CA LEU A 303 2.01 -13.95 26.26
C LEU A 303 2.68 -14.76 25.14
N ALA A 304 3.00 -14.13 24.00
CA ALA A 304 3.70 -14.80 22.91
C ALA A 304 5.11 -15.28 23.35
N VAL A 305 5.84 -14.44 24.10
CA VAL A 305 7.12 -14.83 24.70
C VAL A 305 6.91 -15.97 25.68
N GLY A 306 5.93 -15.90 26.57
CA GLY A 306 5.60 -16.96 27.53
C GLY A 306 5.25 -18.29 26.85
N ALA A 307 4.49 -18.26 25.75
CA ALA A 307 4.18 -19.43 24.95
C ALA A 307 5.44 -20.03 24.29
N MET A 308 6.32 -19.19 23.74
CA MET A 308 7.62 -19.63 23.20
C MET A 308 8.48 -20.29 24.29
N LEU A 309 8.61 -19.66 25.46
CA LEU A 309 9.38 -20.21 26.58
C LEU A 309 8.77 -21.51 27.11
N SER A 310 7.45 -21.61 27.13
CA SER A 310 6.74 -22.84 27.49
C SER A 310 7.04 -23.96 26.49
N SER A 311 7.03 -23.65 25.18
CA SER A 311 7.40 -24.59 24.13
C SER A 311 8.86 -25.05 24.25
N LEU A 312 9.80 -24.15 24.54
CA LEU A 312 11.21 -24.51 24.76
C LEU A 312 11.41 -25.42 25.97
N ASN A 313 10.67 -25.20 27.05
CA ASN A 313 10.67 -26.07 28.23
C ASN A 313 10.04 -27.44 27.92
N LEU A 314 8.92 -27.48 27.18
CA LEU A 314 8.26 -28.73 26.76
C LEU A 314 9.13 -29.58 25.83
N ASN A 315 9.93 -28.95 24.97
CA ASN A 315 10.88 -29.62 24.09
C ASN A 315 12.19 -30.00 24.81
N GLY A 316 12.36 -29.67 26.10
CA GLY A 316 13.54 -30.03 26.88
C GLY A 316 14.83 -29.30 26.50
N TYR A 317 14.75 -28.18 25.77
CA TYR A 317 15.92 -27.35 25.44
C TYR A 317 16.51 -26.63 26.67
N ILE A 318 15.65 -26.28 27.64
CA ILE A 318 16.07 -25.63 28.89
C ILE A 318 16.28 -26.72 29.95
N LYS A 319 17.54 -27.13 30.13
CA LYS A 319 17.94 -28.18 31.09
C LYS A 319 18.48 -27.65 32.41
N ASP A 320 18.91 -26.39 32.41
CA ASP A 320 19.48 -25.75 33.59
C ASP A 320 18.38 -25.31 34.56
N LYS A 321 18.41 -25.88 35.77
CA LYS A 321 17.44 -25.59 36.84
C LYS A 321 17.66 -24.23 37.49
N GLU A 322 18.82 -23.63 37.31
CA GLU A 322 19.14 -22.30 37.84
C GLU A 322 18.70 -21.17 36.90
N SER A 323 18.27 -21.51 35.68
CA SER A 323 17.77 -20.53 34.72
C SER A 323 16.46 -19.90 35.19
N PRO A 324 16.31 -18.57 35.12
CA PRO A 324 15.06 -17.88 35.51
C PRO A 324 13.88 -18.22 34.60
N VAL A 325 14.12 -18.96 33.51
CA VAL A 325 13.15 -19.33 32.48
C VAL A 325 12.80 -20.83 32.55
N TYR A 326 13.39 -21.56 33.49
CA TYR A 326 13.10 -22.97 33.72
C TYR A 326 11.74 -23.15 34.39
N ILE A 327 10.87 -23.94 33.78
CA ILE A 327 9.53 -24.25 34.30
C ILE A 327 9.46 -25.75 34.59
N ALA A 328 9.69 -26.11 35.85
CA ALA A 328 9.79 -27.50 36.31
C ALA A 328 8.63 -28.41 35.86
N VAL A 329 7.40 -27.87 35.90
CA VAL A 329 6.18 -28.59 35.52
C VAL A 329 6.18 -28.94 34.03
N LEU A 330 6.63 -28.02 33.17
CA LEU A 330 6.65 -28.24 31.72
C LEU A 330 7.80 -29.14 31.31
N THR A 331 8.97 -28.99 31.93
CA THR A 331 10.14 -29.84 31.65
C THR A 331 9.96 -31.30 32.06
N HIS A 332 9.03 -31.60 32.97
CA HIS A 332 8.73 -32.99 33.34
C HIS A 332 8.23 -33.79 32.13
N PHE A 333 7.44 -33.17 31.26
CA PHE A 333 6.92 -33.82 30.05
C PHE A 333 7.99 -34.07 28.97
N ALA A 334 9.18 -33.47 29.11
CA ALA A 334 10.32 -33.65 28.22
C ALA A 334 11.31 -34.74 28.71
N GLN A 335 11.05 -35.36 29.87
CA GLN A 335 11.95 -36.38 30.44
C GLN A 335 11.86 -37.71 29.67
N PRO A 336 12.92 -38.53 29.64
CA PRO A 336 12.93 -39.81 28.92
C PRO A 336 11.74 -40.69 29.33
N GLY A 337 10.95 -41.15 28.35
CA GLY A 337 9.73 -41.95 28.58
C GLY A 337 8.43 -41.15 28.74
N GLN A 338 8.47 -39.83 28.59
CA GLN A 338 7.29 -38.94 28.59
C GLN A 338 6.92 -38.48 27.17
N ILE A 339 5.74 -37.86 27.04
CA ILE A 339 5.08 -37.56 25.75
C ILE A 339 5.94 -36.69 24.81
N PHE A 340 6.76 -35.79 25.35
CA PHE A 340 7.65 -34.91 24.57
C PHE A 340 9.13 -35.27 24.74
N ALA A 341 9.45 -36.50 25.16
CA ALA A 341 10.83 -36.98 25.18
C ALA A 341 11.39 -37.01 23.76
N ALA A 342 12.54 -36.38 23.54
CA ALA A 342 13.34 -36.67 22.36
C ALA A 342 13.95 -38.07 22.55
N ASP A 343 13.57 -39.02 21.70
CA ASP A 343 14.05 -40.41 21.72
C ASP A 343 15.59 -40.53 21.73
#